data_AF-A0A958T4G9-F1
#
_entry.id   AF-A0A958T4G9-F1
#
_cell.length_a   1.000
_cell.length_b   1.000
_cell.length_c   1.000
_cell.angle_alpha   90.00
_cell.angle_beta   90.00
_cell.angle_gamma   90.00
#
_symmetry.space_group_name_H-M   'P 1'
#
loop_
_entity.id
_entity.type
_entity.pdbx_description
1 polymer ?
#
loop_
_entity_poly.entity_id
_entity_poly.type
_entity_poly.pdbx_seq_one_letter_code
_entity_poly.pdbx_strand_id
1 'polypeptide(L)' 'MRSRFSKIILFLLTIGAFLSCNSVKRVAEEDHLLTKNTIKVNGEVEKSEEVNNLLTLRPNTKALS' A
#
# COMPACT_ATOMS: atom_id res chain seq x y z
N MET A 1 10.95 12.56 -39.18
CA MET A 1 11.09 13.27 -37.89
C MET A 1 9.95 12.97 -36.91
N ARG A 2 8.68 13.04 -37.35
CA ARG A 2 7.46 12.84 -36.53
C ARG A 2 7.40 11.51 -35.75
N SER A 3 7.78 10.37 -36.34
CA SER A 3 7.71 9.06 -35.66
C SER A 3 8.75 8.85 -34.56
N ARG A 4 9.95 9.42 -34.67
CA ARG A 4 10.98 9.35 -33.61
C ARG A 4 10.57 10.19 -32.41
N PHE A 5 9.96 11.35 -32.65
CA PHE A 5 9.43 12.21 -31.60
C PHE A 5 8.26 11.55 -30.86
N SER A 6 7.33 10.91 -31.57
CA SER A 6 6.26 10.13 -30.92
C SER A 6 6.78 8.98 -30.05
N LYS A 7 7.87 8.30 -30.46
CA LYS A 7 8.49 7.26 -29.62
C LYS A 7 9.08 7.83 -28.33
N ILE A 8 9.77 8.97 -28.42
CA ILE A 8 10.35 9.65 -27.25
C ILE A 8 9.25 10.08 -26.28
N ILE A 9 8.17 10.67 -26.78
CA ILE A 9 7.01 11.04 -25.96
C ILE A 9 6.41 9.81 -25.29
N LEU A 10 6.25 8.70 -26.02
CA LEU A 10 5.71 7.47 -25.45
C LEU A 10 6.60 6.94 -24.31
N PHE A 11 7.92 6.94 -24.48
CA PHE A 11 8.85 6.55 -23.41
C PHE A 11 8.79 7.49 -22.20
N LEU A 12 8.70 8.80 -22.42
CA LEU A 12 8.59 9.76 -21.31
C LEU A 12 7.27 9.61 -20.56
N LEU A 13 6.17 9.36 -21.28
CA LEU A 13 4.86 9.13 -20.69
C LEU A 13 4.85 7.86 -19.84
N THR A 14 5.43 6.77 -20.35
CA THR A 14 5.48 5.50 -19.60
C THR A 14 6.35 5.63 -18.36
N ILE A 15 7.56 6.19 -18.48
CA ILE A 15 8.45 6.43 -17.33
C ILE A 15 7.77 7.33 -16.29
N GLY A 16 7.12 8.42 -16.72
CA GLY A 16 6.39 9.32 -15.83
C GLY A 16 5.24 8.61 -15.10
N ALA A 17 4.49 7.76 -15.78
CA ALA A 17 3.42 6.97 -15.18
C ALA A 17 3.97 6.01 -14.10
N PHE A 18 5.07 5.32 -14.35
CA PHE A 18 5.70 4.42 -13.37
C PHE A 18 6.27 5.17 -12.16
N LEU A 19 6.94 6.32 -12.37
CA LEU A 19 7.49 7.14 -11.28
C LEU A 19 6.40 7.76 -10.39
N SER A 20 5.21 8.02 -10.94
CA SER A 20 4.09 8.57 -10.18
C SER A 20 3.39 7.55 -9.26
N CYS A 21 3.67 6.26 -9.42
CA CYS A 21 3.04 5.21 -8.65
C CYS A 21 3.63 5.16 -7.23
N ASN A 22 2.86 5.65 -6.24
CA ASN A 22 3.22 5.55 -4.83
C ASN A 22 2.12 4.80 -4.06
N SER A 23 2.43 3.59 -3.59
CA SER A 23 1.48 2.73 -2.88
C SER A 23 1.19 3.15 -1.43
N VAL A 24 1.99 4.06 -0.85
CA VAL A 24 1.76 4.61 0.50
C VAL A 24 1.21 6.04 0.47
N LYS A 25 0.79 6.55 -0.70
CA LYS A 25 0.30 7.94 -0.84
C LYS A 25 -0.84 8.33 0.11
N ARG A 26 -1.62 7.35 0.61
CA ARG A 26 -2.74 7.57 1.55
C ARG A 26 -2.38 7.32 3.01
N VAL A 27 -1.11 6.98 3.29
CA VAL A 27 -0.54 6.80 4.63
C VAL A 27 0.11 8.13 5.02
N ALA A 28 -0.04 8.57 6.26
CA ALA A 28 0.64 9.78 6.74
C ALA A 28 2.16 9.58 6.68
N GLU A 29 2.93 10.66 6.58
CA GLU A 29 4.39 10.59 6.36
C GLU A 29 5.12 9.82 7.47
N GLU A 30 4.63 9.93 8.71
CA GLU A 30 5.19 9.25 9.88
C GLU A 30 4.56 7.87 10.14
N ASP A 31 3.53 7.51 9.37
CA ASP A 31 2.80 6.26 9.55
C ASP A 31 3.32 5.16 8.63
N HIS A 32 3.12 3.92 9.07
CA HIS A 32 3.54 2.72 8.36
C HIS A 32 2.31 1.96 7.86
N LEU A 33 2.49 1.17 6.80
CA LEU A 33 1.41 0.28 6.33
C LEU A 33 1.01 -0.69 7.45
N LEU A 34 -0.30 -0.84 7.64
CA LEU A 34 -0.83 -1.82 8.58
C LEU A 34 -0.65 -3.22 8.00
N THR A 35 0.40 -3.90 8.46
CA THR A 35 0.74 -5.27 8.04
C THR A 35 0.19 -6.32 8.99
N LYS A 36 -0.01 -5.96 10.26
CA LYS A 36 -0.54 -6.81 11.32
C LYS A 36 -1.28 -5.92 12.33
N ASN A 37 -2.38 -6.43 12.88
CA ASN A 37 -3.06 -5.81 14.01
C ASN A 37 -2.87 -6.67 15.27
N THR A 38 -2.81 -6.03 16.44
CA THR A 38 -2.73 -6.70 17.74
C THR A 38 -3.85 -6.17 18.62
N ILE A 39 -4.80 -7.02 18.97
CA ILE A 39 -5.86 -6.67 19.91
C ILE A 39 -5.29 -6.75 21.33
N LYS A 40 -5.55 -5.71 22.13
CA LYS A 40 -5.20 -5.69 23.55
C LYS A 40 -6.43 -5.47 24.41
N VAL A 41 -6.65 -6.32 25.41
CA VAL A 41 -7.69 -6.15 26.43
C VAL A 41 -6.98 -5.91 27.76
N ASN A 42 -7.30 -4.81 28.43
CA ASN A 42 -6.66 -4.39 29.68
C ASN A 42 -5.12 -4.31 29.61
N GLY A 43 -4.58 -3.94 28.44
CA GLY A 43 -3.14 -3.79 28.22
C GLY A 43 -2.42 -5.09 27.84
N GLU A 44 -3.08 -6.24 27.96
CA GLU A 44 -2.53 -7.55 27.59
C GLU A 44 -2.96 -7.95 26.18
N VAL A 45 -2.08 -8.65 25.46
CA VAL A 45 -2.36 -9.12 24.09
C VAL A 45 -3.41 -10.22 24.13
N GLU A 46 -4.53 -9.97 23.46
CA GLU A 46 -5.63 -10.91 23.34
C GLU A 46 -5.34 -11.93 22.24
N LYS A 47 -5.32 -13.21 22.61
CA LYS A 47 -4.94 -14.34 21.72
C LYS A 47 -6.12 -15.23 21.36
N SER A 48 -7.30 -15.01 21.95
CA SER A 48 -8.50 -15.77 21.64
C SER A 48 -8.86 -15.64 20.16
N GLU A 49 -9.07 -16.78 19.51
CA GLU A 49 -9.53 -16.84 18.12
C GLU A 49 -10.92 -16.22 17.98
N GLU A 50 -11.79 -16.42 18.97
CA GLU A 50 -13.15 -15.87 19.00
C GLU A 50 -13.12 -14.34 18.93
N VAL A 51 -12.30 -13.69 19.76
CA VAL A 51 -12.15 -12.23 19.77
C VAL A 51 -11.50 -11.71 18.49
N ASN A 52 -10.49 -12.40 17.97
CA ASN A 52 -9.84 -12.01 16.71
C ASN A 52 -10.79 -12.14 15.51
N ASN A 53 -11.75 -13.07 15.55
CA ASN A 53 -12.74 -13.27 14.50
C ASN A 53 -13.90 -12.26 14.54
N LEU A 54 -14.12 -11.56 15.67
CA LEU A 54 -15.12 -10.48 15.77
C LEU A 54 -14.78 -9.28 14.89
N LEU A 55 -13.50 -9.07 14.59
CA LEU A 55 -13.03 -7.94 13.78
C LEU A 55 -12.39 -8.46 12.49
N THR A 56 -13.10 -8.31 11.36
CA THR A 56 -12.49 -8.57 10.05
C THR A 56 -11.50 -7.47 9.71
N LEU A 57 -10.22 -7.74 9.95
CA LEU A 57 -9.14 -6.80 9.71
C LEU A 57 -8.53 -7.03 8.33
N ARG A 58 -8.56 -6.01 7.47
CA ARG A 58 -7.84 -6.03 6.18
C ARG A 58 -6.52 -5.28 6.31
N PRO A 59 -5.37 -5.96 6.26
CA PRO A 59 -4.09 -5.26 6.12
C PRO A 59 -4.05 -4.53 4.77
N ASN A 60 -3.23 -3.48 4.69
CA ASN A 60 -3.05 -2.77 3.43
C ASN A 60 -2.46 -3.71 2.37
N THR A 61 -2.98 -3.63 1.15
CA THR A 61 -2.43 -4.37 0.00
C THR A 61 -0.98 -3.96 -0.21
N LYS A 62 -0.08 -4.94 -0.30
CA LYS A 62 1.32 -4.66 -0.61
C LYS A 62 1.43 -4.09 -2.03
N ALA A 63 2.33 -3.13 -2.20
CA ALA A 63 2.65 -2.52 -3.49
C ALA A 63 3.06 -3.54 -4.55
N LEU A 64 3.75 -4.60 -4.10
CA LEU A 64 4.25 -5.70 -4.89
C LEU A 64 4.02 -6.97 -4.06
N SER A 65 3.14 -7.86 -4.52
CA SER A 65 3.01 -9.23 -4.02
C SER A 65 3.89 -10.16 -4.83
#